data_AF-A0A543JER5-F1
#
_entry.id   AF-A0A543JER5-F1
#
_cell.length_a   1.000
_cell.length_b   1.000
_cell.length_c   1.000
_cell.angle_alpha   90.00
_cell.angle_beta   90.00
_cell.angle_gamma   90.00
#
_symmetry.space_group_name_H-M   'P 1'
#
loop_
_entity.id
_entity.type
_entity.pdbx_description
1 polymer ?
#
loop_
_entity_poly.entity_id
_entity_poly.type
_entity_poly.pdbx_seq_one_letter_code
_entity_poly.pdbx_strand_id
1 'polypeptide(L)' 'MTEPADDATPAPTAASAAAEAARRRRLAEVFGDVLPETSSDDPHPTARDDRWYEENRPPHHGG' A
#
# COMPACT_ATOMS: atom_id res chain seq x y z
N MET A 1 -28.06 13.73 17.98
CA MET A 1 -27.44 14.48 16.87
C MET A 1 -25.93 14.40 17.10
N THR A 2 -25.28 13.37 16.56
CA THR A 2 -23.82 13.20 16.66
C THR A 2 -23.21 14.06 15.56
N GLU A 3 -22.36 15.01 15.94
CA GLU A 3 -21.58 15.85 15.02
C GLU A 3 -20.62 14.96 14.19
N PRO A 4 -20.45 15.19 12.88
CA PRO A 4 -19.40 14.52 12.13
C PRO A 4 -18.05 15.08 12.60
N ALA A 5 -17.20 14.21 13.13
CA ALA A 5 -15.81 14.56 13.37
C ALA A 5 -15.17 14.87 12.01
N ASP A 6 -14.76 16.13 11.85
CA ASP A 6 -13.92 16.62 10.77
C ASP A 6 -12.71 15.68 10.62
N ASP A 7 -12.64 14.99 9.47
CA ASP A 7 -11.52 14.17 9.05
C ASP A 7 -10.34 15.09 8.70
N ALA A 8 -9.69 15.63 9.72
CA ALA A 8 -8.49 16.42 9.55
C ALA A 8 -7.32 15.47 9.21
N THR A 9 -7.15 15.18 7.92
CA THR A 9 -5.94 14.52 7.41
C THR A 9 -4.73 15.36 7.86
N PRO A 10 -3.82 14.85 8.71
CA PRO A 10 -2.68 15.62 9.17
C PRO A 10 -1.79 15.97 7.97
N ALA A 11 -1.41 17.25 7.87
CA ALA A 11 -0.54 17.72 6.80
C ALA A 11 0.78 16.91 6.79
N PRO A 12 1.28 16.50 5.60
CA PRO A 12 2.51 15.73 5.52
C PRO A 12 3.67 16.54 6.10
N THR A 13 4.49 15.89 6.93
CA THR A 13 5.74 16.49 7.41
C THR A 13 6.72 16.64 6.26
N ALA A 14 7.71 17.53 6.39
CA ALA A 14 8.76 17.70 5.38
C ALA A 14 9.48 16.37 5.05
N ALA A 15 9.63 15.49 6.05
CA ALA A 15 10.20 14.16 5.88
C ALA A 15 9.30 13.22 5.04
N SER A 16 7.98 13.23 5.24
CA SER A 16 7.07 12.40 4.43
C SER A 16 6.94 12.92 3.00
N ALA A 17 6.99 14.23 2.78
CA ALA A 17 7.01 14.83 1.45
C ALA A 17 8.26 14.44 0.65
N ALA A 18 9.44 14.45 1.30
CA ALA A 18 10.69 14.01 0.67
C ALA A 18 10.66 12.51 0.32
N ALA A 19 10.11 11.67 1.19
CA ALA A 19 9.96 10.23 0.96
C ALA A 19 9.04 9.95 -0.24
N GLU A 20 7.92 10.66 -0.35
CA GLU A 20 6.98 10.51 -1.46
C GLU A 20 7.59 11.01 -2.78
N ALA A 21 8.36 12.10 -2.77
CA ALA A 21 9.09 12.56 -3.95
C ALA A 21 10.13 11.53 -4.42
N ALA A 22 10.88 10.92 -3.50
CA ALA A 22 11.82 9.84 -3.83
C ALA A 22 11.12 8.58 -4.34
N ARG A 23 9.92 8.26 -3.82
CA ARG A 23 9.08 7.17 -4.34
C ARG A 23 8.62 7.46 -5.77
N ARG A 24 8.12 8.66 -6.07
CA ARG A 24 7.69 9.05 -7.42
C ARG A 24 8.82 8.98 -8.45
N ARG A 25 10.03 9.45 -8.10
CA ARG A 25 11.21 9.35 -8.98
C ARG A 25 11.54 7.90 -9.33
N ARG A 26 11.59 7.02 -8.33
CA ARG A 26 11.84 5.58 -8.54
C ARG A 26 10.79 4.91 -9.40
N LEU A 27 9.52 5.29 -9.24
CA LEU A 27 8.45 4.77 -10.10
C LEU A 27 8.61 5.28 -11.53
N ALA A 28 8.97 6.56 -11.72
CA ALA A 28 9.17 7.13 -13.06
C ALA A 28 10.36 6.51 -13.82
N GLU A 29 11.39 6.06 -13.11
CA GLU A 29 12.50 5.31 -13.72
C GLU A 29 12.05 3.99 -14.38
N VAL A 30 10.98 3.37 -13.87
CA VAL A 30 10.46 2.09 -14.35
C VAL A 30 9.25 2.26 -15.27
N PHE A 31 8.33 3.14 -14.89
CA PHE A 31 7.02 3.29 -15.52
C PHE A 31 6.87 4.58 -16.35
N GLY A 32 7.82 5.51 -16.26
CA GLY A 32 7.70 6.85 -16.82
C GLY A 32 6.79 7.76 -16.00
N ASP A 33 6.38 8.90 -16.58
CA ASP A 33 5.59 9.91 -15.86
C ASP A 33 4.13 9.51 -15.62
N VAL A 34 3.64 8.52 -16.36
CA VAL A 34 2.26 8.02 -16.26
C VAL A 34 2.28 6.71 -15.47
N LEU A 35 1.65 6.72 -14.30
CA LEU A 35 1.49 5.52 -13.47
C LEU A 35 0.22 4.76 -13.88
N PRO A 36 0.23 3.42 -13.80
CA PRO A 36 -0.98 2.64 -13.96
C PRO A 36 -2.00 2.96 -12.86
N GLU A 37 -3.27 2.90 -13.21
CA GLU A 37 -4.37 3.07 -12.27
C GLU A 37 -4.48 1.87 -11.33
N THR A 38 -4.71 2.14 -10.05
CA THR A 38 -5.07 1.10 -9.08
C THR A 38 -6.53 0.70 -9.31
N SER A 39 -6.78 -0.60 -9.44
CA SER A 39 -8.11 -1.18 -9.58
C SER A 39 -8.69 -1.54 -8.22
N SER A 40 -10.02 -1.58 -8.08
CA SER A 40 -10.66 -1.95 -6.81
C SER A 40 -10.38 -3.38 -6.35
N ASP A 41 -10.00 -4.27 -7.28
CA ASP A 41 -9.59 -5.64 -6.97
C ASP A 41 -8.12 -5.75 -6.51
N ASP A 42 -7.36 -4.65 -6.53
CA ASP A 42 -5.99 -4.67 -6.04
C ASP A 42 -5.98 -4.94 -4.53
N PRO A 43 -5.16 -5.90 -4.05
CA PRO A 43 -5.10 -6.20 -2.64
C PRO A 43 -4.53 -4.99 -1.89
N HIS A 44 -5.31 -4.45 -0.96
CA HIS A 44 -4.77 -3.48 -0.01
C HIS A 44 -3.71 -4.20 0.84
N PRO A 45 -2.52 -3.61 1.07
CA PRO A 45 -1.58 -4.14 2.03
C PRO A 45 -2.24 -4.20 3.42
N THR A 46 -2.74 -5.38 3.77
CA THR A 46 -3.09 -5.77 5.14
C THR A 46 -1.82 -6.28 5.81
N ALA A 47 -1.79 -6.34 7.15
CA ALA A 47 -0.64 -6.87 7.88
C ALA A 47 -0.19 -8.21 7.27
N ARG A 48 1.14 -8.43 7.17
CA ARG A 48 1.72 -9.70 6.71
C ARG A 48 1.25 -10.82 7.62
N ASP A 49 0.16 -11.47 7.24
CA ASP A 49 -0.39 -12.68 7.87
C ASP A 49 -0.05 -13.85 6.96
N ASP A 50 0.57 -14.89 7.52
CA ASP A 50 0.95 -16.11 6.81
C ASP A 50 -0.27 -17.01 6.51
N ARG A 51 -1.48 -16.62 6.97
CA ARG A 51 -2.74 -17.34 6.79
C ARG A 51 -2.95 -17.87 5.38
N TRP A 52 -2.77 -17.04 4.35
CA TRP A 52 -2.98 -17.50 2.97
C TRP A 52 -2.02 -18.64 2.63
N TYR A 53 -0.75 -18.53 3.04
CA TYR A 53 0.24 -19.56 2.80
C TYR A 53 -0.08 -20.83 3.58
N GLU A 54 -0.51 -20.74 4.84
CA GLU A 54 -0.91 -21.90 5.64
C GLU A 54 -2.11 -22.65 5.04
N GLU A 55 -3.10 -21.91 4.53
CA GLU A 55 -4.30 -22.47 3.89
C GLU A 55 -4.01 -23.10 2.52
N ASN A 56 -2.97 -22.62 1.81
CA ASN A 56 -2.70 -23.00 0.42
C ASN A 56 -1.39 -23.80 0.23
N ARG A 57 -0.62 -24.05 1.29
CA ARG A 57 0.65 -24.77 1.16
C ARG A 57 0.43 -26.21 0.67
N PRO A 58 1.25 -26.72 -0.28
CA PRO A 58 1.15 -28.10 -0.72
C PRO A 58 1.36 -29.11 0.42
N PRO A 59 0.80 -30.34 0.33
CA PRO A 59 0.88 -31.35 1.39
C PRO A 59 2.31 -31.78 1.78
N HIS A 60 3.27 -31.61 0.87
CA HIS A 60 4.68 -31.95 1.07
C HIS A 60 5.50 -30.79 1.67
N HIS A 61 4.87 -29.66 1.97
CA HIS A 61 5.51 -28.45 2.44
C HIS A 61 5.57 -28.42 3.98
N GLY A 62 6.28 -29.39 4.57
CA GLY A 62 6.39 -29.53 6.03
C GLY A 62 6.87 -30.92 6.46
N GLY A 63 7.95 -31.41 5.83
CA GLY A 63 8.59 -32.66 6.22
C GLY A 63 9.00 -32.70 7.68
#